data_AF-A0A8T1N6Q2-F1
#
_entry.id   AF-A0A8T1N6Q2-F1
#
_cell.length_a   1.000
_cell.length_b   1.000
_cell.length_c   1.000
_cell.angle_alpha   90.00
_cell.angle_beta   90.00
_cell.angle_gamma   90.00
#
_symmetry.space_group_name_H-M   'P 1'
#
loop_
_entity.id
_entity.type
_entity.pdbx_description
1 polymer ?
#
loop_
_entity_poly.entity_id
_entity_poly.type
_entity_poly.pdbx_seq_one_letter_code
_entity_poly.pdbx_strand_id
1 'polypeptide(L)' 'MLCPCDTPEGEACGMVKNLALMTHVTTDEEEGPLISLALNSTHVLTSCRRGEFYDQWGDMAIQAWAE' A
#
# COMPACT_ATOMS: atom_id res chain seq x y z
N MET A 1 -6.11 -8.32 2.70
CA MET A 1 -6.97 -8.64 3.87
C MET A 1 -7.09 -10.16 3.98
N LEU A 2 -6.63 -10.74 5.09
CA LEU A 2 -6.46 -12.20 5.23
C LEU A 2 -7.64 -12.83 5.97
N CYS A 3 -7.90 -14.12 5.73
CA CYS A 3 -8.93 -14.87 6.45
C CYS A 3 -8.51 -15.07 7.92
N PRO A 4 -9.32 -14.68 8.92
CA PRO A 4 -8.92 -14.69 10.33
C PRO A 4 -8.78 -16.09 10.95
N CYS A 5 -9.38 -17.13 10.35
CA CYS A 5 -9.42 -18.48 10.92
C CYS A 5 -8.68 -19.53 10.08
N ASP A 6 -8.04 -19.15 8.98
CA ASP A 6 -7.51 -20.10 8.00
C ASP A 6 -5.97 -20.04 7.97
N THR A 7 -5.39 -20.54 9.05
CA THR A 7 -3.94 -20.72 9.24
C THR A 7 -3.65 -22.17 9.67
N PRO A 8 -2.65 -22.84 9.08
CA PRO A 8 -2.32 -24.21 9.47
C PRO A 8 -1.79 -24.29 10.90
N GLU A 9 -2.10 -25.36 11.62
CA GLU A 9 -1.58 -25.60 12.98
C GLU A 9 -0.10 -26.04 12.95
N GLY A 10 0.58 -25.93 14.10
CA GLY A 10 2.00 -26.31 14.24
C GLY A 10 2.97 -25.16 13.94
N GLU A 11 4.18 -25.49 13.46
CA GLU A 11 5.26 -24.50 13.25
C GLU A 11 4.92 -23.42 12.19
N ALA A 12 3.95 -23.69 11.31
CA ALA A 12 3.49 -22.76 10.27
C ALA A 12 2.33 -21.84 10.73
N CYS A 13 1.85 -21.99 11.97
CA CYS A 13 0.74 -21.20 12.49
C CYS A 13 1.10 -19.70 12.50
N GLY A 14 0.26 -18.90 11.86
CA GLY A 14 0.47 -17.46 11.69
C GLY A 14 1.43 -17.06 10.56
N MET A 15 2.25 -17.98 10.03
CA MET A 15 3.13 -17.72 8.88
C MET A 15 2.42 -17.89 7.54
N VAL A 16 1.61 -18.94 7.42
CA VAL A 16 0.77 -19.17 6.24
C VAL A 16 -0.63 -18.68 6.54
N LYS A 17 -1.11 -17.72 5.76
CA LYS A 17 -2.45 -17.14 5.87
C LYS A 17 -3.12 -17.15 4.51
N ASN A 18 -4.37 -17.58 4.45
CA ASN A 18 -5.13 -17.58 3.20
C ASN A 18 -5.78 -16.22 2.94
N LEU A 19 -5.89 -15.88 1.66
CA LEU A 19 -6.58 -14.69 1.16
C LEU A 19 -8.10 -14.84 1.30
N ALA A 20 -8.80 -13.76 1.65
CA ALA A 20 -10.27 -13.76 1.70
C ALA A 20 -10.88 -13.77 0.28
N LEU A 21 -12.08 -14.32 0.10
CA LEU A 21 -12.69 -14.51 -1.24
C LEU A 21 -12.84 -13.22 -2.07
N MET A 22 -12.98 -12.06 -1.42
CA MET A 22 -13.12 -10.76 -2.10
C MET A 22 -11.80 -9.98 -2.18
N THR A 23 -10.65 -10.59 -1.85
CA THR A 23 -9.39 -9.87 -1.94
C THR A 23 -8.97 -9.63 -3.37
N HIS A 24 -8.53 -8.40 -3.62
CA HIS A 24 -7.84 -7.99 -4.82
C HIS A 24 -6.37 -7.74 -4.48
N VAL A 25 -5.46 -8.30 -5.27
CA VAL A 25 -4.02 -8.05 -5.16
C VAL A 25 -3.67 -6.96 -6.15
N THR A 26 -3.22 -5.81 -5.64
CA THR A 26 -2.76 -4.71 -6.49
C THR A 26 -1.39 -5.03 -7.08
N THR A 27 -1.20 -4.67 -8.34
CA THR A 27 0.13 -4.61 -8.96
C THR A 27 0.67 -3.19 -8.87
N ASP A 28 1.97 -3.05 -9.06
CA ASP A 28 2.60 -1.74 -9.18
C ASP A 28 2.09 -1.02 -10.44
N GLU A 29 1.78 0.26 -10.32
CA GLU A 29 1.32 1.11 -11.42
C GLU A 29 2.08 2.44 -11.37
N GLU A 30 2.30 3.04 -12.54
CA GLU A 30 3.03 4.30 -12.62
C GLU A 30 2.27 5.42 -11.88
N GLU A 31 2.91 6.05 -10.90
CA GLU A 31 2.29 7.11 -10.09
C GLU A 31 2.22 8.47 -10.80
N GLY A 32 2.97 8.65 -11.89
CA GLY A 32 3.07 9.91 -12.65
C GLY A 32 1.73 10.56 -13.02
N PRO A 33 0.74 9.83 -13.55
CA PRO A 33 -0.59 10.33 -13.84
C PRO A 33 -1.32 10.86 -12.60
N LEU A 34 -1.24 10.17 -11.46
CA LEU A 34 -1.88 10.58 -10.21
C LEU A 34 -1.22 11.86 -9.65
N ILE A 35 0.10 11.93 -9.69
CA ILE A 35 0.87 13.12 -9.29
C ILE A 35 0.49 14.31 -10.19
N SER A 36 0.41 14.10 -11.51
CA SER A 36 0.02 15.16 -12.45
C SER A 36 -1.39 15.66 -12.19
N LEU A 37 -2.34 14.76 -11.90
CA LEU A 37 -3.71 15.11 -11.56
C LEU A 37 -3.75 15.93 -10.26
N ALA A 38 -3.05 15.49 -9.22
CA ALA A 38 -3.00 16.20 -7.95
C ALA A 38 -2.45 17.63 -8.10
N LEU A 39 -1.34 17.80 -8.84
CA LEU A 39 -0.73 19.10 -9.08
C LEU A 39 -1.60 20.02 -9.96
N ASN A 40 -2.36 19.46 -10.89
CA ASN A 40 -3.23 20.23 -11.78
C ASN A 40 -4.58 20.60 -11.14
N SER A 41 -5.03 19.84 -10.14
CA SER A 41 -6.36 20.00 -9.51
C SER A 41 -6.37 20.95 -8.31
N THR A 42 -5.23 21.14 -7.62
CA THR A 42 -5.14 21.98 -6.43
C THR A 42 -4.12 23.10 -6.59
N HIS A 43 -4.59 24.35 -6.46
CA HIS A 43 -3.76 25.55 -6.53
C HIS A 43 -2.84 25.76 -5.30
N VAL A 44 -2.61 24.73 -4.47
CA VAL A 44 -1.75 24.74 -3.27
C VAL A 44 -1.23 23.32 -2.99
N LEU A 45 -0.28 22.84 -3.80
CA LEU A 45 0.71 21.85 -3.37
C LEU A 45 2.11 22.50 -3.38
N THR A 46 2.19 23.72 -2.84
CA THR A 46 3.42 24.51 -2.77
C THR A 46 4.38 24.06 -1.66
N SER A 47 4.03 23.08 -0.82
CA SER A 47 4.92 22.58 0.24
C SER A 47 5.61 21.26 -0.05
N CYS A 48 5.12 20.42 -0.98
CA CYS A 48 5.74 19.13 -1.27
C CYS A 48 6.73 19.31 -2.44
N ARG A 49 8.03 19.35 -2.13
CA ARG A 49 9.06 19.42 -3.18
C ARG A 49 9.04 18.13 -4.00
N ARG A 50 9.21 18.26 -5.31
CA ARG A 50 9.32 17.15 -6.27
C ARG A 50 10.44 16.20 -5.81
N GLY A 51 10.05 15.11 -5.11
CA GLY A 51 10.97 14.17 -4.46
C GLY A 51 10.50 13.66 -3.09
N GLU A 52 9.82 14.48 -2.29
CA GLU A 52 9.41 14.11 -0.91
C GLU A 52 8.16 13.20 -0.85
N PHE A 53 7.42 13.09 -1.96
CA PHE A 53 6.20 12.27 -2.03
C PHE A 53 6.51 10.77 -2.04
N TYR A 54 7.48 10.33 -2.85
CA TYR A 54 7.87 8.91 -2.94
C TYR A 54 8.44 8.38 -1.62
N ASP A 55 9.27 9.17 -0.93
CA ASP A 55 9.84 8.78 0.36
C ASP A 55 8.75 8.61 1.44
N GLN A 56 7.77 9.51 1.49
CA GLN A 56 6.64 9.38 2.42
C GLN A 56 5.76 8.18 2.12
N TRP A 57 5.48 7.90 0.85
CA TRP A 57 4.70 6.72 0.46
C TRP A 57 5.46 5.42 0.72
N GLY A 58 6.77 5.40 0.52
CA GLY A 58 7.64 4.26 0.88
C GLY A 58 7.53 3.93 2.37
N ASP A 59 7.67 4.92 3.25
CA ASP A 59 7.54 4.72 4.69
C ASP A 59 6.12 4.27 5.09
N MET A 60 5.08 4.85 4.49
CA MET A 60 3.69 4.46 4.72
C MET A 60 3.40 3.02 4.25
N ALA A 61 3.92 2.62 3.10
CA ALA A 61 3.76 1.27 2.57
C ALA A 61 4.51 0.24 3.44
N ILE A 62 5.72 0.56 3.91
CA ILE A 62 6.47 -0.29 4.83
C ILE A 62 5.70 -0.47 6.15
N GLN A 63 5.10 0.59 6.70
CA GLN A 63 4.27 0.49 7.91
C GLN A 63 2.99 -0.32 7.68
N ALA A 64 2.32 -0.15 6.54
CA ALA A 64 1.10 -0.89 6.21
C ALA A 64 1.32 -2.40 5.98
N TRP A 65 2.53 -2.81 5.61
CA TRP A 65 2.93 -4.22 5.48
C TRP A 65 3.52 -4.81 6.76
N ALA A 66 3.84 -3.98 7.75
CA ALA A 66 4.33 -4.41 9.06
C ALA A 66 3.20 -4.76 10.05
N GLU A 67 1.93 -4.50 9.68
CA GLU A 67 0.71 -4.87 10.40
C GLU A 67 0.01 -6.07 9.73
#